data_AF-A0A9P4HFT5-F1
#
_entry.id   AF-A0A9P4HFT5-F1
#
_cell.length_a   1.000
_cell.length_b   1.000
_cell.length_c   1.000
_cell.angle_alpha   90.00
_cell.angle_beta   90.00
_cell.angle_gamma   90.00
#
_symmetry.space_group_name_H-M   'P 1'
#
loop_
_entity.id
_entity.type
_entity.pdbx_description
1 polymer ?
#
loop_
_entity_poly.entity_id
_entity_poly.type
_entity_poly.pdbx_seq_one_letter_code
_entity_poly.pdbx_strand_id
1 'polypeptide(L)'
;MPEKPLQIATYAAGASLAAITLVYVFGPTFFIDDDVSSNKKKSVVGLSNAANDCFINSVLQALAGLPDLRIYLIRETHRRKLDGPEVYDVDPERINTANSTVRPGKLEGLQKGVLTYGLKDILDALNERPIYKKTISPHPFIRALERAFGTRISRQQQDAQEFLQIVTERLCDEYHAGSKARRHARRKGIAITNGDAASERREIIEQFGVAPPEGTGGTSGEQEDDEDEDDPHLNEEGFPFEGKIESQIECETCHFKPKPSISTFVTLTLNVPQVGSTSLNACFDGMLKVEHIDDFKCERCRLEHALRSKDHELSQASDEAVKAALQLDIEKIRKAIEEDPEHPPEGVELPDSKQAPKRRIARHMYISQFPKVLAIHLSRSVYAVGSASTKNLAKVSFPETLPLGGLLHRKNYKLLGLVTHKGSHNSGHYESFRRQVQPLPFSTPVSFGTEGAYSRQA
;
A
#
# COMPACT_ATOMS: atom_id res chain seq x y z
N MET A 1 66.31 53.65 29.51
CA MET A 1 65.76 52.30 29.77
C MET A 1 64.26 52.34 29.48
N PRO A 2 63.70 51.32 28.81
CA PRO A 2 62.81 51.56 27.67
C PRO A 2 61.31 51.53 28.00
N GLU A 3 60.56 52.35 27.29
CA GLU A 3 59.09 52.41 27.29
C GLU A 3 58.50 51.27 26.46
N LYS A 4 57.81 50.30 27.11
CA LYS A 4 57.05 49.23 26.42
C LYS A 4 55.73 48.76 27.10
N PRO A 5 54.92 49.57 27.80
CA PRO A 5 53.59 49.09 28.25
C PRO A 5 52.51 49.19 27.17
N LEU A 6 52.60 50.15 26.24
CA LEU A 6 51.51 50.45 25.29
C LEU A 6 51.37 49.43 24.15
N GLN A 7 52.49 48.91 23.61
CA GLN A 7 52.45 47.92 22.53
C GLN A 7 51.83 46.58 22.96
N ILE A 8 52.07 46.13 24.19
CA ILE A 8 51.55 44.86 24.70
C ILE A 8 50.03 44.92 24.83
N ALA A 9 49.50 46.06 25.28
CA ALA A 9 48.04 46.26 25.39
C ALA A 9 47.36 46.29 24.01
N THR A 10 47.99 46.89 22.99
CA THR A 10 47.42 46.92 21.62
C THR A 10 47.46 45.55 20.96
N TYR A 11 48.53 44.78 21.13
CA TYR A 11 48.61 43.41 20.63
C TYR A 11 47.65 42.47 21.35
N ALA A 12 47.48 42.61 22.67
CA ALA A 12 46.52 41.81 23.43
C ALA A 12 45.06 42.12 23.03
N ALA A 13 44.72 43.40 22.81
CA ALA A 13 43.39 43.80 22.36
C ALA A 13 43.10 43.32 20.93
N GLY A 14 44.09 43.45 20.02
CA GLY A 14 43.99 42.97 18.64
C GLY A 14 43.87 41.44 18.53
N ALA A 15 44.67 40.70 19.32
CA ALA A 15 44.61 39.24 19.36
C ALA A 15 43.29 38.72 19.96
N SER A 16 42.74 39.42 20.96
CA SER A 16 41.45 39.06 21.56
C SER A 16 40.27 39.29 20.60
N LEU A 17 40.28 40.41 19.87
CA LEU A 17 39.27 40.70 18.84
C LEU A 17 39.36 39.70 17.68
N ALA A 18 40.58 39.39 17.22
CA ALA A 18 40.80 38.40 16.17
C ALA A 18 40.37 36.99 16.59
N ALA A 19 40.64 36.58 17.84
CA ALA A 19 40.20 35.30 18.39
C ALA A 19 38.68 35.21 18.51
N ILE A 20 38.01 36.26 18.99
CA ILE A 20 36.54 36.32 19.06
C ILE A 20 35.94 36.24 17.65
N THR A 21 36.50 36.94 16.67
CA THR A 21 36.03 36.86 15.28
C THR A 21 36.31 35.50 14.65
N LEU A 22 37.44 34.85 14.93
CA LEU A 22 37.74 33.50 14.42
C LEU A 22 36.82 32.45 15.05
N VAL A 23 36.47 32.57 16.33
CA VAL A 23 35.48 31.70 16.98
C VAL A 23 34.08 31.94 16.41
N TYR A 24 33.73 33.17 16.05
CA TYR A 24 32.40 33.46 15.48
C TYR A 24 32.28 33.11 13.99
N VAL A 25 33.38 33.23 13.22
CA VAL A 25 33.38 33.01 11.76
C VAL A 25 33.80 31.58 11.39
N PHE A 26 34.69 30.94 12.15
CA PHE A 26 35.22 29.59 11.89
C PHE A 26 35.01 28.60 13.04
N GLY A 27 34.38 29.02 14.14
CA GLY A 27 33.99 28.08 15.19
C GLY A 27 33.00 27.06 14.64
N PRO A 28 33.21 25.76 14.88
CA PRO A 28 32.24 24.74 14.48
C PRO A 28 30.92 25.06 15.17
N THR A 29 29.85 25.25 14.40
CA THR A 29 28.46 25.40 14.87
C THR A 29 27.90 24.09 15.44
N PHE A 30 28.73 23.36 16.20
CA PHE A 30 28.47 22.04 16.77
C PHE A 30 28.32 22.06 18.30
N PHE A 31 28.34 23.24 18.94
CA PHE A 31 28.20 23.39 20.40
C PHE A 31 27.10 24.38 20.85
N ILE A 32 26.07 24.62 20.02
CA ILE A 32 24.79 25.22 20.48
C ILE A 32 23.72 24.12 20.52
N ASP A 33 24.08 22.97 21.05
CA ASP A 33 23.14 21.91 21.41
C ASP A 33 23.69 21.22 22.66
N ASP A 34 23.70 21.96 23.77
CA ASP A 34 23.56 21.36 25.09
C ASP A 34 22.97 22.38 26.08
N ASP A 35 21.83 22.00 26.65
CA ASP A 35 21.29 22.46 27.93
C ASP A 35 20.92 23.93 28.16
N VAL A 36 20.31 24.60 27.17
CA VAL A 36 19.49 25.81 27.45
C VAL A 36 18.09 25.70 26.85
N SER A 37 17.13 25.38 27.73
CA SER A 37 15.67 25.31 27.57
C SER A 37 15.06 23.94 27.22
N SER A 38 14.85 23.15 28.26
CA SER A 38 13.88 22.04 28.37
C SER A 38 12.40 22.45 28.14
N ASN A 39 12.14 23.55 27.42
CA ASN A 39 10.81 24.11 27.19
C ASN A 39 10.58 24.67 25.78
N LYS A 40 11.50 24.49 24.81
CA LYS A 40 11.14 24.66 23.39
C LYS A 40 10.18 23.53 23.03
N LYS A 41 8.87 23.80 23.16
CA LYS A 41 7.79 22.92 22.72
C LYS A 41 8.14 22.47 21.30
N LYS A 42 8.47 21.18 21.12
CA LYS A 42 8.66 20.57 19.81
C LYS A 42 7.32 20.68 19.09
N SER A 43 7.07 21.79 18.40
CA SER A 43 5.81 22.06 17.73
C SER A 43 5.83 21.43 16.35
N VAL A 44 4.74 20.74 16.00
CA VAL A 44 4.46 20.29 14.64
C VAL A 44 3.69 21.37 13.90
N VAL A 45 3.77 21.37 12.57
CA VAL A 45 3.00 22.28 11.72
C VAL A 45 1.51 21.89 11.78
N GLY A 46 0.66 22.87 12.05
CA GLY A 46 -0.80 22.71 12.10
C GLY A 46 -1.45 22.79 10.72
N LEU A 47 -2.70 22.33 10.61
CA LEU A 47 -3.53 22.50 9.42
C LEU A 47 -4.70 23.44 9.71
N SER A 48 -4.91 24.43 8.85
CA SER A 48 -6.07 25.32 8.93
C SER A 48 -7.34 24.55 8.54
N ASN A 49 -8.42 24.70 9.31
CA ASN A 49 -9.73 24.16 8.98
C ASN A 49 -10.59 25.29 8.39
N ALA A 50 -10.94 25.21 7.10
CA ALA A 50 -11.67 26.28 6.43
C ALA A 50 -13.18 26.01 6.37
N ALA A 51 -13.60 24.76 6.17
CA ALA A 51 -15.02 24.42 6.01
C ALA A 51 -15.32 22.95 6.37
N ASN A 52 -15.09 22.56 7.63
CA ASN A 52 -15.28 21.20 8.17
C ASN A 52 -14.23 20.15 7.77
N ASP A 53 -13.03 20.59 7.38
CA ASP A 53 -11.94 19.73 6.90
C ASP A 53 -11.22 18.97 8.03
N CYS A 54 -11.79 18.87 9.23
CA CYS A 54 -11.13 18.21 10.36
C CYS A 54 -10.88 16.71 10.13
N PHE A 55 -11.74 16.04 9.35
CA PHE A 55 -11.53 14.65 8.92
C PHE A 55 -10.27 14.52 8.03
N ILE A 56 -10.07 15.47 7.10
CA ILE A 56 -8.87 15.55 6.24
C ILE A 56 -7.65 15.84 7.10
N ASN A 57 -7.73 16.87 7.94
CA ASN A 57 -6.61 17.33 8.75
C ASN A 57 -6.12 16.26 9.71
N SER A 58 -7.04 15.53 10.35
CA SER A 58 -6.69 14.48 11.30
C SER A 58 -5.99 13.30 10.63
N VAL A 59 -6.47 12.88 9.45
CA VAL A 59 -5.85 11.81 8.64
C VAL A 59 -4.48 12.23 8.13
N LEU A 60 -4.34 13.43 7.56
CA LEU A 60 -3.03 13.93 7.07
C LEU A 60 -2.00 14.04 8.19
N GLN A 61 -2.39 14.47 9.39
CA GLN A 61 -1.50 14.47 10.55
C GLN A 61 -1.10 13.04 10.94
N ALA A 62 -2.02 12.08 10.93
CA ALA A 62 -1.70 10.69 11.22
C ALA A 62 -0.71 10.12 10.19
N LEU A 63 -0.96 10.35 8.89
CA LEU A 63 -0.10 9.93 7.79
C LEU A 63 1.30 10.56 7.86
N ALA A 64 1.41 11.83 8.23
CA ALA A 64 2.70 12.51 8.40
C ALA A 64 3.57 11.87 9.49
N GLY A 65 2.96 11.16 10.45
CA GLY A 65 3.64 10.42 11.51
C GLY A 65 4.23 9.06 11.09
N LEU A 66 4.09 8.67 9.82
CA LEU A 66 4.46 7.33 9.35
C LEU A 66 5.81 7.35 8.59
N PRO A 67 6.89 6.79 9.15
CA PRO A 67 8.21 6.84 8.53
C PRO A 67 8.29 5.99 7.26
N ASP A 68 7.71 4.79 7.24
CA ASP A 68 7.72 3.92 6.06
C ASP A 68 6.94 4.51 4.88
N LEU A 69 5.83 5.20 5.14
CA LEU A 69 5.11 5.95 4.11
C LEU A 69 5.99 7.07 3.55
N ARG A 70 6.69 7.82 4.40
CA ARG A 70 7.60 8.89 3.96
C ARG A 70 8.74 8.34 3.09
N ILE A 71 9.36 7.23 3.50
CA ILE A 71 10.42 6.56 2.74
C ILE A 71 9.89 6.11 1.38
N TYR A 72 8.71 5.48 1.36
CA TYR A 72 8.04 5.07 0.12
C TYR A 72 7.81 6.28 -0.81
N LEU A 73 7.20 7.37 -0.31
CA LEU A 73 6.91 8.56 -1.12
C LEU A 73 8.20 9.18 -1.69
N ILE A 74 9.28 9.27 -0.91
CA ILE A 74 10.57 9.77 -1.38
C ILE A 74 11.11 8.88 -2.50
N ARG A 75 11.11 7.56 -2.30
CA ARG A 75 11.62 6.59 -3.28
C ARG A 75 10.80 6.58 -4.56
N GLU A 76 9.48 6.53 -4.47
CA GLU A 76 8.59 6.43 -5.62
C GLU A 76 8.62 7.73 -6.45
N THR A 77 8.58 8.90 -5.80
CA THR A 77 8.68 10.17 -6.52
C THR A 77 10.05 10.41 -7.15
N HIS A 78 11.12 9.92 -6.53
CA HIS A 78 12.47 9.95 -7.10
C HIS A 78 12.60 8.99 -8.28
N ARG A 79 12.08 7.77 -8.16
CA ARG A 79 12.08 6.77 -9.23
C ARG A 79 11.38 7.30 -10.47
N ARG A 80 10.16 7.84 -10.31
CA ARG A 80 9.39 8.45 -11.42
C ARG A 80 10.13 9.59 -12.11
N LYS A 81 10.96 10.36 -11.37
CA LYS A 81 11.79 11.42 -11.96
C LYS A 81 12.97 10.85 -12.76
N LEU A 82 13.58 9.77 -12.30
CA LEU A 82 14.67 9.10 -13.01
C LEU A 82 14.17 8.39 -14.27
N ASP A 83 12.99 7.77 -14.21
CA ASP A 83 12.40 7.06 -15.34
C ASP A 83 12.12 7.97 -16.55
N GLY A 84 11.86 9.25 -16.29
CA GLY A 84 11.43 10.23 -17.30
C GLY A 84 9.92 10.20 -17.55
N PRO A 85 9.34 11.30 -18.09
CA PRO A 85 7.89 11.39 -18.33
C PRO A 85 7.39 10.40 -19.40
N GLU A 86 8.25 10.05 -20.36
CA GLU A 86 7.93 9.18 -21.50
C GLU A 86 7.46 7.78 -21.06
N VAL A 87 7.94 7.30 -19.91
CA VAL A 87 7.54 5.99 -19.33
C VAL A 87 6.09 6.00 -18.87
N TYR A 88 5.56 7.16 -18.48
CA TYR A 88 4.25 7.33 -17.85
C TYR A 88 3.23 8.05 -18.74
N ASP A 89 3.60 8.35 -19.98
CA ASP A 89 2.70 8.94 -20.97
C ASP A 89 1.85 7.85 -21.63
N VAL A 90 0.55 8.11 -21.69
CA VAL A 90 -0.45 7.18 -22.22
C VAL A 90 -0.82 7.60 -23.64
N ASP A 91 -0.52 6.73 -24.61
CA ASP A 91 -0.93 6.91 -26.00
C ASP A 91 -2.44 6.64 -26.16
N PRO A 92 -3.26 7.65 -26.51
CA PRO A 92 -4.72 7.51 -26.59
C PRO A 92 -5.20 6.48 -27.61
N GLU A 93 -4.44 6.24 -28.68
CA GLU A 93 -4.86 5.34 -29.77
C GLU A 93 -4.83 3.87 -29.35
N ARG A 94 -3.96 3.51 -28.39
CA ARG A 94 -3.77 2.12 -27.93
C ARG A 94 -4.86 1.63 -26.96
N ILE A 95 -5.52 2.54 -26.25
CA ILE A 95 -6.58 2.18 -25.29
C ILE A 95 -7.84 1.68 -26.00
N ASN A 96 -8.04 2.06 -27.26
CA ASN A 96 -9.17 1.57 -28.05
C ASN A 96 -8.98 0.12 -28.52
N THR A 97 -7.75 -0.41 -28.51
CA THR A 97 -7.43 -1.76 -29.01
C THR A 97 -7.46 -2.81 -27.90
N ALA A 98 -6.96 -2.48 -26.72
CA ALA A 98 -7.08 -3.32 -25.53
C ALA A 98 -8.37 -2.91 -24.81
N ASN A 99 -9.38 -3.79 -24.72
CA ASN A 99 -10.72 -3.62 -24.12
C ASN A 99 -10.73 -3.03 -22.67
N SER A 100 -10.16 -1.85 -22.48
CA SER A 100 -9.95 -1.20 -21.20
C SER A 100 -11.15 -0.32 -20.93
N THR A 101 -11.87 -0.65 -19.87
CA THR A 101 -12.99 0.14 -19.35
C THR A 101 -12.53 1.46 -18.71
N VAL A 102 -11.22 1.73 -18.66
CA VAL A 102 -10.62 2.87 -17.98
C VAL A 102 -10.43 4.04 -18.95
N ARG A 103 -11.03 5.20 -18.61
CA ARG A 103 -10.86 6.45 -19.38
C ARG A 103 -9.36 6.82 -19.50
N PRO A 104 -8.88 7.22 -20.70
CA PRO A 104 -7.45 7.53 -20.92
C PRO A 104 -6.83 8.50 -19.91
N GLY A 105 -7.49 9.63 -19.62
CA GLY A 105 -6.98 10.60 -18.64
C GLY A 105 -6.92 10.07 -17.20
N LYS A 106 -7.75 9.07 -16.85
CA LYS A 106 -7.67 8.42 -15.53
C LYS A 106 -6.44 7.52 -15.44
N LEU A 107 -6.12 6.80 -16.51
CA LEU A 107 -4.93 5.95 -16.59
C LEU A 107 -3.65 6.79 -16.58
N GLU A 108 -3.62 7.89 -17.33
CA GLU A 108 -2.50 8.82 -17.33
C GLU A 108 -2.26 9.41 -15.93
N GLY A 109 -3.32 9.85 -15.25
CA GLY A 109 -3.22 10.34 -13.87
C GLY A 109 -2.72 9.28 -12.88
N LEU A 110 -3.06 8.01 -13.09
CA LEU A 110 -2.57 6.87 -12.30
C LEU A 110 -1.08 6.63 -12.55
N GLN A 111 -0.68 6.58 -13.82
CA GLN A 111 0.71 6.35 -14.21
C GLN A 111 1.61 7.50 -13.81
N LYS A 112 1.13 8.76 -13.81
CA LYS A 112 1.92 9.93 -13.38
C LYS A 112 2.00 10.10 -11.86
N GLY A 113 1.08 9.51 -11.09
CA GLY A 113 1.18 9.50 -9.62
C GLY A 113 0.87 10.86 -9.00
N VAL A 114 -0.16 11.54 -9.52
CA VAL A 114 -0.50 12.92 -9.14
C VAL A 114 -0.77 13.03 -7.64
N LEU A 115 -1.46 12.04 -7.06
CA LEU A 115 -1.74 12.02 -5.62
C LEU A 115 -0.49 11.70 -4.82
N THR A 116 0.38 10.81 -5.31
CA THR A 116 1.67 10.47 -4.69
C THR A 116 2.55 11.70 -4.50
N TYR A 117 2.70 12.54 -5.54
CA TYR A 117 3.41 13.82 -5.42
C TYR A 117 2.71 14.79 -4.45
N GLY A 118 1.40 14.97 -4.60
CA GLY A 118 0.63 15.86 -3.74
C GLY A 118 0.70 15.47 -2.26
N LEU A 119 0.66 14.17 -1.95
CA LEU A 119 0.79 13.66 -0.58
C LEU A 119 2.20 13.92 -0.06
N LYS A 120 3.24 13.63 -0.86
CA LYS A 120 4.62 13.90 -0.44
C LYS A 120 4.82 15.36 -0.04
N ASP A 121 4.35 16.30 -0.85
CA ASP A 121 4.53 17.74 -0.62
C ASP A 121 3.87 18.19 0.69
N ILE A 122 2.64 17.74 0.96
CA ILE A 122 1.96 18.10 2.20
C ILE A 122 2.58 17.42 3.43
N LEU A 123 3.00 16.15 3.32
CA LEU A 123 3.64 15.45 4.44
C LEU A 123 5.03 16.03 4.75
N ASP A 124 5.78 16.49 3.74
CA ASP A 124 7.05 17.19 3.94
C ASP A 124 6.83 18.55 4.64
N ALA A 125 5.82 19.31 4.20
CA ALA A 125 5.45 20.56 4.87
C ALA A 125 4.97 20.36 6.32
N LEU A 126 4.28 19.26 6.61
CA LEU A 126 3.84 18.90 7.97
C LEU A 126 4.98 18.43 8.88
N ASN A 127 6.06 17.91 8.29
CA ASN A 127 7.23 17.39 9.00
C ASN A 127 8.38 18.39 9.09
N GLU A 128 8.21 19.61 8.59
CA GLU A 128 9.11 20.72 8.85
C GLU A 128 9.25 20.96 10.37
N ARG A 129 10.40 21.47 10.80
CA ARG A 129 10.64 21.89 12.19
C ARG A 129 10.43 23.40 12.28
N PRO A 130 9.21 23.86 12.62
CA PRO A 130 8.95 25.29 12.62
C PRO A 130 9.56 25.94 13.85
N ILE A 131 10.18 27.11 13.66
CA ILE A 131 10.77 27.92 14.74
C ILE A 131 9.68 28.63 15.56
N TYR A 132 8.52 28.88 14.94
CA TYR A 132 7.33 29.52 15.52
C TYR A 132 6.07 28.73 15.16
N LYS A 133 4.92 29.07 15.74
CA LYS A 133 3.65 28.40 15.40
C LYS A 133 3.35 28.57 13.91
N LYS A 134 3.37 27.47 13.15
CA LYS A 134 3.11 27.44 11.72
C LYS A 134 1.83 26.66 11.42
N THR A 135 0.99 27.21 10.57
CA THR A 135 -0.23 26.58 10.07
C THR A 135 -0.21 26.63 8.54
N ILE A 136 -0.51 25.52 7.89
CA ILE A 136 -0.61 25.42 6.43
C ILE A 136 -2.02 24.99 6.01
N SER A 137 -2.35 25.17 4.74
CA SER A 137 -3.65 24.79 4.18
C SER A 137 -3.56 23.44 3.47
N PRO A 138 -4.53 22.52 3.68
CA PRO A 138 -4.58 21.23 2.98
C PRO A 138 -5.07 21.34 1.52
N HIS A 139 -5.52 22.52 1.08
CA HIS A 139 -6.17 22.71 -0.21
C HIS A 139 -5.34 22.29 -1.44
N PRO A 140 -4.01 22.48 -1.50
CA PRO A 140 -3.22 21.95 -2.62
C PRO A 140 -3.34 20.44 -2.78
N PHE A 141 -3.34 19.70 -1.67
CA PHE A 141 -3.54 18.25 -1.66
C PHE A 141 -4.98 17.88 -2.06
N ILE A 142 -5.97 18.58 -1.51
CA ILE A 142 -7.39 18.37 -1.87
C ILE A 142 -7.60 18.55 -3.37
N ARG A 143 -7.02 19.58 -4.00
CA ARG A 143 -7.11 19.79 -5.45
C ARG A 143 -6.45 18.66 -6.26
N ALA A 144 -5.34 18.11 -5.76
CA ALA A 144 -4.70 16.95 -6.39
C ALA A 144 -5.61 15.71 -6.32
N LEU A 145 -6.26 15.50 -5.18
CA LEU A 145 -7.23 14.43 -4.97
C LEU A 145 -8.48 14.59 -5.86
N GLU A 146 -9.09 15.79 -5.89
CA GLU A 146 -10.23 16.11 -6.74
C GLU A 146 -9.90 15.90 -8.24
N ARG A 147 -8.69 16.28 -8.66
CA ARG A 147 -8.22 16.03 -10.03
C ARG A 147 -8.06 14.54 -10.32
N ALA A 148 -7.55 13.75 -9.37
CA ALA A 148 -7.34 12.32 -9.53
C ALA A 148 -8.66 11.54 -9.70
N PHE A 149 -9.73 11.97 -9.03
CA PHE A 149 -11.05 11.34 -9.11
C PHE A 149 -12.01 12.01 -10.11
N GLY A 150 -11.71 13.22 -10.56
CA GLY A 150 -12.59 13.99 -11.44
C GLY A 150 -13.87 14.47 -10.74
N THR A 151 -13.87 14.51 -9.41
CA THR A 151 -15.01 14.91 -8.56
C THR A 151 -14.57 15.97 -7.56
N ARG A 152 -15.52 16.77 -7.07
CA ARG A 152 -15.26 17.73 -5.99
C ARG A 152 -15.63 17.11 -4.66
N ILE A 153 -14.80 17.34 -3.64
CA ILE A 153 -15.09 16.87 -2.29
C ILE A 153 -16.14 17.80 -1.68
N SER A 154 -17.15 17.19 -1.06
CA SER A 154 -18.19 17.94 -0.34
C SER A 154 -17.57 18.72 0.81
N ARG A 155 -18.03 19.96 1.03
CA ARG A 155 -17.66 20.79 2.20
C ARG A 155 -18.46 20.43 3.46
N GLN A 156 -19.27 19.38 3.40
CA GLN A 156 -19.98 18.85 4.56
C GLN A 156 -19.04 17.98 5.40
N GLN A 157 -19.44 17.64 6.63
CA GLN A 157 -18.69 16.66 7.42
C GLN A 157 -18.74 15.30 6.71
N GLN A 158 -17.58 14.64 6.61
CA GLN A 158 -17.42 13.32 5.98
C GLN A 158 -16.74 12.37 6.96
N ASP A 159 -16.74 11.08 6.63
CA ASP A 159 -16.02 10.08 7.42
C ASP A 159 -14.51 10.14 7.13
N ALA A 160 -13.71 10.20 8.20
CA ALA A 160 -12.26 10.15 8.08
C ALA A 160 -11.77 8.80 7.55
N GLN A 161 -12.51 7.71 7.79
CA GLN A 161 -12.18 6.39 7.25
C GLN A 161 -12.37 6.36 5.73
N GLU A 162 -13.48 6.87 5.23
CA GLU A 162 -13.74 6.92 3.78
C GLU A 162 -12.65 7.75 3.09
N PHE A 163 -12.30 8.91 3.65
CA PHE A 163 -11.20 9.72 3.15
C PHE A 163 -9.86 8.98 3.17
N LEU A 164 -9.52 8.29 4.26
CA LEU A 164 -8.28 7.50 4.34
C LEU A 164 -8.28 6.39 3.28
N GLN A 165 -9.39 5.67 3.13
CA GLN A 165 -9.55 4.58 2.16
C GLN A 165 -9.33 5.08 0.74
N ILE A 166 -10.00 6.18 0.36
CA ILE A 166 -9.87 6.80 -0.95
C ILE A 166 -8.40 7.18 -1.23
N VAL A 167 -7.70 7.74 -0.23
CA VAL A 167 -6.30 8.13 -0.37
C VAL A 167 -5.39 6.90 -0.49
N THR A 168 -5.53 5.89 0.37
CA THR A 168 -4.63 4.72 0.37
C THR A 168 -4.88 3.79 -0.81
N GLU A 169 -6.14 3.58 -1.22
CA GLU A 169 -6.48 2.84 -2.44
C GLU A 169 -5.92 3.55 -3.67
N ARG A 170 -6.13 4.87 -3.78
CA ARG A 170 -5.62 5.61 -4.93
C ARG A 170 -4.10 5.58 -5.04
N LEU A 171 -3.38 5.65 -3.91
CA LEU A 171 -1.92 5.52 -3.90
C LEU A 171 -1.47 4.11 -4.28
N CYS A 172 -2.21 3.08 -3.88
CA CYS A 172 -1.96 1.70 -4.28
C CYS A 172 -2.16 1.53 -5.79
N ASP A 173 -3.25 2.08 -6.35
CA ASP A 173 -3.50 2.07 -7.79
C ASP A 173 -2.41 2.82 -8.56
N GLU A 174 -1.99 3.99 -8.07
CA GLU A 174 -0.88 4.76 -8.66
C GLU A 174 0.43 3.96 -8.64
N TYR A 175 0.70 3.24 -7.55
CA TYR A 175 1.86 2.36 -7.42
C TYR A 175 1.85 1.24 -8.46
N HIS A 176 0.77 0.46 -8.55
CA HIS A 176 0.67 -0.66 -9.49
C HIS A 176 0.64 -0.17 -10.94
N ALA A 177 -0.05 0.94 -11.24
CA ALA A 177 -0.05 1.53 -12.57
C ALA A 177 1.36 2.01 -12.97
N GLY A 178 2.11 2.60 -12.04
CA GLY A 178 3.51 2.96 -12.26
C GLY A 178 4.41 1.75 -12.51
N SER A 179 4.26 0.69 -11.71
CA SER A 179 5.03 -0.55 -11.90
C SER A 179 4.72 -1.21 -13.25
N LYS A 180 3.45 -1.29 -13.65
CA LYS A 180 3.04 -1.79 -14.97
C LYS A 180 3.62 -0.95 -16.12
N ALA A 181 3.57 0.39 -16.00
CA ALA A 181 4.15 1.29 -16.99
C ALA A 181 5.66 1.09 -17.15
N ARG A 182 6.40 0.93 -16.04
CA ARG A 182 7.84 0.62 -16.07
C ARG A 182 8.15 -0.73 -16.72
N ARG A 183 7.41 -1.80 -16.36
CA ARG A 183 7.56 -3.12 -16.99
C ARG A 183 7.32 -3.04 -18.50
N HIS A 184 6.33 -2.28 -18.93
CA HIS A 184 6.02 -2.07 -20.35
C HIS A 184 7.11 -1.29 -21.08
N ALA A 185 7.62 -0.20 -20.50
CA ALA A 185 8.71 0.58 -21.08
C ALA A 185 9.98 -0.27 -21.26
N ARG A 186 10.30 -1.12 -20.28
CA ARG A 186 11.40 -2.09 -20.36
C ARG A 186 11.21 -3.09 -21.50
N ARG A 187 10.02 -3.71 -21.60
CA ARG A 187 9.69 -4.64 -22.71
C ARG A 187 9.83 -4.00 -24.09
N LYS A 188 9.62 -2.68 -24.19
CA LYS A 188 9.76 -1.91 -25.44
C LYS A 188 11.17 -1.39 -25.71
N GLY A 189 12.13 -1.63 -24.82
CA GLY A 189 13.48 -1.09 -24.96
C GLY A 189 13.51 0.45 -24.92
N ILE A 190 12.49 1.10 -24.35
CA ILE A 190 12.55 2.54 -24.07
C ILE A 190 13.66 2.69 -23.03
N ALA A 191 14.80 3.21 -23.47
CA ALA A 191 15.90 3.54 -22.58
C ALA A 191 15.35 4.53 -21.57
N ILE A 192 15.17 4.08 -20.33
CA ILE A 192 14.94 4.94 -19.18
C ILE A 192 16.09 5.94 -19.22
N THR A 193 15.77 7.17 -19.60
CA THR A 193 16.78 8.17 -19.89
C THR A 193 17.54 8.44 -18.61
N ASN A 194 18.77 7.96 -18.53
CA ASN A 194 19.75 8.42 -17.56
C ASN A 194 19.93 9.92 -17.81
N GLY A 195 19.16 10.73 -17.08
CA GLY A 195 19.30 12.18 -17.09
C GLY A 195 20.77 12.51 -16.87
N ASP A 196 21.33 13.21 -17.87
CA ASP A 196 22.70 13.73 -17.99
C ASP A 196 23.73 12.89 -18.77
N ALA A 197 23.47 11.64 -19.14
CA ALA A 197 24.46 10.84 -19.88
C ALA A 197 24.69 11.30 -21.34
N ALA A 198 23.76 12.04 -21.95
CA ALA A 198 23.89 12.48 -23.35
C ALA A 198 24.89 13.64 -23.54
N SER A 199 25.12 14.46 -22.50
CA SER A 199 26.09 15.55 -22.55
C SER A 199 27.50 15.04 -22.28
N GLU A 200 27.68 14.19 -21.27
CA GLU A 200 28.97 13.58 -20.94
C GLU A 200 29.43 12.57 -22.01
N ARG A 201 28.51 11.84 -22.63
CA ARG A 201 28.82 10.91 -23.73
C ARG A 201 29.30 11.62 -25.00
N ARG A 202 28.87 12.85 -25.26
CA ARG A 202 29.40 13.67 -26.36
C ARG A 202 30.83 14.13 -26.09
N GLU A 203 31.13 14.55 -24.86
CA GLU A 203 32.48 14.97 -24.45
C GLU A 203 33.48 13.80 -24.49
N ILE A 204 33.08 12.59 -24.08
CA ILE A 204 33.96 11.40 -24.11
C ILE A 204 34.24 10.92 -25.54
N ILE A 205 33.27 11.02 -26.45
CA ILE A 205 33.45 10.65 -27.87
C ILE A 205 34.39 11.64 -28.57
N GLU A 206 34.28 12.95 -28.28
CA GLU A 206 35.21 13.95 -28.81
C GLU A 206 36.64 13.79 -28.27
N GLN A 207 36.81 13.24 -27.06
CA GLN A 207 38.11 13.19 -26.40
C GLN A 207 38.83 11.84 -26.52
N PHE A 208 38.13 10.72 -26.70
CA PHE A 208 38.74 9.38 -26.68
C PHE A 208 38.35 8.42 -27.81
N GLY A 209 37.44 8.77 -28.73
CA GLY A 209 37.29 8.07 -30.02
C GLY A 209 36.98 6.56 -29.98
N VAL A 210 36.37 6.03 -28.93
CA VAL A 210 35.99 4.60 -28.86
C VAL A 210 34.47 4.43 -28.95
N ALA A 211 34.02 3.73 -30.00
CA ALA A 211 32.61 3.33 -30.19
C ALA A 211 32.36 1.91 -29.62
N PRO A 212 31.28 1.65 -28.86
CA PRO A 212 30.89 0.29 -28.47
C PRO A 212 30.04 -0.41 -29.55
N PRO A 213 29.94 -1.75 -29.51
CA PRO A 213 29.42 -2.56 -30.61
C PRO A 213 27.89 -2.59 -30.68
N GLU A 214 27.37 -2.69 -31.90
CA GLU A 214 25.95 -2.93 -32.19
C GLU A 214 25.54 -4.36 -31.81
N GLY A 215 24.52 -4.48 -30.95
CA GLY A 215 23.86 -5.74 -30.61
C GLY A 215 22.55 -5.89 -31.37
N THR A 216 22.48 -6.94 -32.20
CA THR A 216 21.42 -7.31 -33.15
C THR A 216 20.16 -7.92 -32.52
N GLY A 217 18.99 -7.37 -32.89
CA GLY A 217 17.75 -8.02 -33.39
C GLY A 217 17.07 -9.26 -32.75
N GLY A 218 15.74 -9.15 -32.59
CA GLY A 218 14.71 -10.23 -32.67
C GLY A 218 14.20 -10.76 -31.33
N THR A 219 12.91 -11.05 -31.05
CA THR A 219 11.68 -11.21 -31.85
C THR A 219 10.45 -11.09 -30.92
N SER A 220 9.33 -10.66 -31.49
CA SER A 220 7.99 -10.55 -30.91
C SER A 220 7.35 -11.89 -30.51
N GLY A 221 6.68 -11.90 -29.36
CA GLY A 221 5.69 -12.91 -28.97
C GLY A 221 4.72 -12.29 -27.96
N GLU A 222 3.50 -12.00 -28.40
CA GLU A 222 2.39 -11.60 -27.55
C GLU A 222 1.81 -12.86 -26.90
N GLN A 223 1.99 -12.99 -25.59
CA GLN A 223 1.17 -13.83 -24.74
C GLN A 223 0.80 -12.99 -23.51
N GLU A 224 -0.48 -12.62 -23.45
CA GLU A 224 -1.14 -12.19 -22.24
C GLU A 224 -1.28 -13.43 -21.35
N ASP A 225 -0.46 -13.51 -20.31
CA ASP A 225 -0.77 -14.32 -19.14
C ASP A 225 -0.41 -13.49 -17.89
N ASP A 226 -1.42 -13.34 -17.03
CA ASP A 226 -1.26 -13.01 -15.62
C ASP A 226 -0.34 -14.08 -14.98
N GLU A 227 0.45 -13.67 -13.98
CA GLU A 227 1.46 -14.46 -13.24
C GLU A 227 2.91 -14.40 -13.75
N ASP A 228 3.51 -13.21 -13.77
CA ASP A 228 4.96 -13.05 -13.60
C ASP A 228 5.23 -12.17 -12.35
N GLU A 229 5.23 -12.79 -11.16
CA GLU A 229 5.69 -12.17 -9.90
C GLU A 229 7.24 -12.20 -9.77
N ASP A 230 7.98 -12.89 -10.65
CA ASP A 230 9.44 -13.05 -10.54
C ASP A 230 10.22 -12.42 -11.71
N ASP A 231 10.30 -11.09 -11.74
CA ASP A 231 11.47 -10.41 -12.34
C ASP A 231 12.51 -10.19 -11.22
N PRO A 232 13.60 -11.00 -11.16
CA PRO A 232 14.64 -10.88 -10.13
C PRO A 232 15.40 -9.54 -10.17
N HIS A 233 15.19 -8.69 -11.18
CA HIS A 233 15.80 -7.35 -11.28
C HIS A 233 14.96 -6.23 -10.64
N LEU A 234 13.85 -6.54 -9.97
CA LEU A 234 13.03 -5.56 -9.25
C LEU A 234 12.97 -5.89 -7.76
N ASN A 235 13.98 -5.45 -7.01
CA ASN A 235 13.86 -5.21 -5.56
C ASN A 235 12.93 -4.00 -5.29
N GLU A 236 11.71 -4.00 -5.86
CA GLU A 236 10.70 -3.00 -5.57
C GLU A 236 10.08 -3.33 -4.20
N GLU A 237 10.48 -2.58 -3.18
CA GLU A 237 9.77 -2.59 -1.91
C GLU A 237 8.33 -2.11 -2.14
N GLY A 238 7.37 -3.05 -2.13
CA GLY A 238 5.93 -2.83 -2.40
C GLY A 238 5.25 -1.69 -1.64
N PHE A 239 3.99 -1.41 -1.98
CA PHE A 239 3.23 -0.34 -1.35
C PHE A 239 3.09 -0.57 0.18
N PRO A 240 3.47 0.38 1.05
CA PRO A 240 3.63 0.12 2.48
C PRO A 240 2.34 -0.26 3.21
N PHE A 241 1.16 0.12 2.72
CA PHE A 241 -0.13 -0.24 3.33
C PHE A 241 -0.70 -1.56 2.79
N GLU A 242 -0.14 -2.09 1.70
CA GLU A 242 -0.69 -3.28 1.03
C GLU A 242 -0.38 -4.55 1.81
N GLY A 243 -1.43 -5.25 2.23
CA GLY A 243 -1.39 -6.60 2.79
C GLY A 243 -2.26 -7.56 2.00
N LYS A 244 -2.12 -8.87 2.27
CA LYS A 244 -2.94 -9.94 1.68
C LYS A 244 -3.65 -10.72 2.79
N ILE A 245 -4.95 -10.97 2.62
CA ILE A 245 -5.76 -11.88 3.43
C ILE A 245 -6.07 -13.10 2.58
N GLU A 246 -5.95 -14.27 3.19
CA GLU A 246 -6.22 -15.55 2.58
C GLU A 246 -7.43 -16.19 3.27
N SER A 247 -8.39 -16.64 2.46
CA SER A 247 -9.64 -17.25 2.89
C SER A 247 -9.68 -18.70 2.42
N GLN A 248 -9.46 -19.61 3.37
CA GLN A 248 -9.53 -21.05 3.16
C GLN A 248 -10.90 -21.58 3.56
N ILE A 249 -11.57 -22.28 2.65
CA ILE A 249 -12.83 -22.98 2.93
C ILE A 249 -12.53 -24.47 3.14
N GLU A 250 -13.27 -25.12 4.03
CA GLU A 250 -13.24 -26.56 4.23
C GLU A 250 -14.66 -27.11 4.30
N CYS A 251 -14.97 -28.14 3.51
CA CYS A 251 -16.27 -28.82 3.63
C CYS A 251 -16.33 -29.73 4.86
N GLU A 252 -17.33 -29.56 5.72
CA GLU A 252 -17.46 -30.40 6.93
C GLU A 252 -17.91 -31.83 6.64
N THR A 253 -18.37 -32.11 5.42
CA THR A 253 -18.83 -33.47 5.03
C THR A 253 -17.73 -34.27 4.36
N CYS A 254 -17.00 -33.67 3.42
CA CYS A 254 -16.01 -34.37 2.60
C CYS A 254 -14.57 -33.95 2.97
N HIS A 255 -14.38 -32.90 3.77
CA HIS A 255 -13.08 -32.33 4.15
C HIS A 255 -12.25 -31.83 2.96
N PHE A 256 -12.88 -31.63 1.81
CA PHE A 256 -12.23 -30.98 0.67
C PHE A 256 -11.93 -29.52 0.98
N LYS A 257 -10.71 -29.10 0.63
CA LYS A 257 -10.19 -27.75 0.80
C LYS A 257 -9.81 -27.21 -0.58
N PRO A 258 -10.67 -26.37 -1.20
CA PRO A 258 -10.32 -25.75 -2.47
C PRO A 258 -9.15 -24.78 -2.33
N LYS A 259 -8.58 -24.35 -3.45
CA LYS A 259 -7.55 -23.33 -3.54
C LYS A 259 -8.02 -22.09 -2.77
N PRO A 260 -7.20 -21.58 -1.84
CA PRO A 260 -7.59 -20.45 -1.03
C PRO A 260 -7.75 -19.20 -1.89
N SER A 261 -8.76 -18.40 -1.56
CA SER A 261 -8.97 -17.10 -2.20
C SER A 261 -8.13 -16.04 -1.51
N ILE A 262 -7.32 -15.31 -2.28
CA ILE A 262 -6.46 -14.23 -1.79
C ILE A 262 -7.07 -12.89 -2.16
N SER A 263 -7.18 -12.00 -1.18
CA SER A 263 -7.59 -10.60 -1.39
C SER A 263 -6.55 -9.64 -0.82
N THR A 264 -6.31 -8.53 -1.51
CA THR A 264 -5.45 -7.46 -1.02
C THR A 264 -6.25 -6.47 -0.18
N PHE A 265 -5.59 -5.82 0.78
CA PHE A 265 -6.18 -4.74 1.57
C PHE A 265 -5.15 -3.64 1.84
N VAL A 266 -5.64 -2.40 1.96
CA VAL A 266 -4.83 -1.23 2.38
C VAL A 266 -5.23 -0.70 3.77
N THR A 267 -6.46 -1.03 4.19
CA THR A 267 -7.00 -0.70 5.51
C THR A 267 -7.79 -1.90 6.01
N LEU A 268 -7.64 -2.23 7.29
CA LEU A 268 -8.40 -3.29 7.93
C LEU A 268 -9.56 -2.71 8.75
N THR A 269 -10.80 -3.02 8.39
CA THR A 269 -11.98 -2.61 9.15
C THR A 269 -12.39 -3.71 10.12
N LEU A 270 -12.39 -3.39 11.41
CA LEU A 270 -12.81 -4.28 12.48
C LEU A 270 -14.16 -3.85 13.06
N ASN A 271 -15.07 -4.80 13.20
CA ASN A 271 -16.37 -4.55 13.83
C ASN A 271 -16.21 -4.44 15.35
N VAL A 272 -16.77 -3.39 15.93
CA VAL A 272 -16.79 -3.22 17.39
C VAL A 272 -18.07 -3.82 17.96
N PRO A 273 -18.00 -4.82 18.86
CA PRO A 273 -19.18 -5.39 19.49
C PRO A 273 -19.95 -4.33 20.29
N GLN A 274 -21.28 -4.46 20.37
CA GLN A 274 -22.17 -3.53 21.08
C GLN A 274 -22.17 -3.79 22.58
N VAL A 275 -21.01 -3.61 23.22
CA VAL A 275 -20.78 -3.79 24.66
C VAL A 275 -20.19 -2.52 25.27
N GLY A 276 -20.22 -2.35 26.59
CA GLY A 276 -19.66 -1.14 27.24
C GLY A 276 -18.15 -0.97 27.01
N SER A 277 -17.40 -2.07 26.96
CA SER A 277 -15.96 -2.07 26.70
C SER A 277 -15.49 -3.37 26.05
N THR A 278 -14.45 -3.29 25.23
CA THR A 278 -13.81 -4.45 24.58
C THR A 278 -12.30 -4.20 24.38
N SER A 279 -11.57 -5.14 23.81
CA SER A 279 -10.18 -5.01 23.40
C SER A 279 -10.03 -5.07 21.89
N LEU A 280 -8.94 -4.50 21.37
CA LEU A 280 -8.58 -4.60 19.97
C LEU A 280 -8.38 -6.07 19.55
N ASN A 281 -7.79 -6.88 20.42
CA ASN A 281 -7.64 -8.33 20.22
C ASN A 281 -9.00 -9.00 20.01
N ALA A 282 -10.01 -8.70 20.85
CA ALA A 282 -11.34 -9.27 20.67
C ALA A 282 -11.99 -8.84 19.33
N CYS A 283 -11.70 -7.63 18.85
CA CYS A 283 -12.16 -7.20 17.52
C CYS A 283 -11.47 -7.97 16.39
N PHE A 284 -10.17 -8.27 16.52
CA PHE A 284 -9.45 -9.15 15.59
C PHE A 284 -9.97 -10.58 15.63
N ASP A 285 -10.21 -11.12 16.82
CA ASP A 285 -10.79 -12.45 17.01
C ASP A 285 -12.15 -12.54 16.32
N GLY A 286 -12.97 -11.48 16.40
CA GLY A 286 -14.24 -11.43 15.68
C GLY A 286 -14.12 -11.50 14.16
N MET A 287 -13.07 -10.92 13.58
CA MET A 287 -12.82 -10.92 12.13
C MET A 287 -12.16 -12.23 11.64
N LEU A 288 -11.27 -12.81 12.45
CA LEU A 288 -10.48 -14.00 12.11
C LEU A 288 -11.11 -15.30 12.63
N LYS A 289 -12.29 -15.22 13.26
CA LYS A 289 -13.02 -16.39 13.77
C LYS A 289 -13.44 -17.28 12.60
N VAL A 290 -13.44 -18.58 12.85
CA VAL A 290 -14.01 -19.56 11.92
C VAL A 290 -15.51 -19.33 11.77
N GLU A 291 -15.91 -18.99 10.56
CA GLU A 291 -17.31 -18.83 10.18
C GLU A 291 -17.84 -20.16 9.63
N HIS A 292 -19.05 -20.53 10.02
CA HIS A 292 -19.72 -21.71 9.50
C HIS A 292 -20.82 -21.25 8.55
N ILE A 293 -20.77 -21.71 7.30
CA ILE A 293 -21.71 -21.31 6.26
C ILE A 293 -22.52 -22.54 5.87
N ASP A 294 -23.83 -22.43 6.01
CA ASP A 294 -24.79 -23.44 5.61
C ASP A 294 -25.17 -23.28 4.12
N ASP A 295 -25.79 -24.30 3.55
CA ASP A 295 -26.30 -24.27 2.17
C ASP A 295 -25.26 -24.09 1.05
N PHE A 296 -23.99 -24.43 1.29
CA PHE A 296 -22.93 -24.33 0.31
C PHE A 296 -22.89 -25.56 -0.63
N LYS A 297 -22.63 -25.33 -1.92
CA LYS A 297 -22.47 -26.40 -2.91
C LYS A 297 -20.99 -26.70 -3.10
N CYS A 298 -20.51 -27.76 -2.45
CA CYS A 298 -19.12 -28.19 -2.57
C CYS A 298 -18.90 -28.92 -3.90
N GLU A 299 -17.85 -28.54 -4.66
CA GLU A 299 -17.55 -29.15 -5.96
C GLU A 299 -17.21 -30.64 -5.86
N ARG A 300 -16.41 -31.06 -4.87
CA ARG A 300 -16.16 -32.49 -4.64
C ARG A 300 -17.43 -33.27 -4.31
N CYS A 301 -18.30 -32.73 -3.44
CA CYS A 301 -19.59 -33.38 -3.14
C CYS A 301 -20.54 -33.42 -4.34
N ARG A 302 -20.42 -32.46 -5.26
CA ARG A 302 -21.18 -32.42 -6.51
C ARG A 302 -20.68 -33.50 -7.47
N LEU A 303 -19.37 -33.70 -7.59
CA LEU A 303 -18.79 -34.80 -8.36
C LEU A 303 -19.13 -36.17 -7.75
N GLU A 304 -19.05 -36.33 -6.42
CA GLU A 304 -19.49 -37.55 -5.72
C GLU A 304 -20.98 -37.84 -5.94
N HIS A 305 -21.83 -36.80 -6.03
CA HIS A 305 -23.24 -36.95 -6.37
C HIS A 305 -23.44 -37.35 -7.83
N ALA A 306 -22.72 -36.73 -8.77
CA ALA A 306 -22.75 -37.09 -10.18
C ALA A 306 -22.33 -38.54 -10.41
N LEU A 307 -21.27 -38.99 -9.73
CA LEU A 307 -20.79 -40.37 -9.75
C LEU A 307 -21.89 -41.34 -9.29
N ARG A 308 -22.56 -41.06 -8.16
CA ARG A 308 -23.69 -41.90 -7.69
C ARG A 308 -24.87 -41.94 -8.67
N SER A 309 -25.20 -40.82 -9.32
CA SER A 309 -26.28 -40.79 -10.34
C SER A 309 -25.92 -41.64 -11.55
N LYS A 310 -24.69 -41.48 -12.06
CA LYS A 310 -24.19 -42.21 -13.23
C LYS A 310 -24.01 -43.70 -12.95
N ASP A 311 -23.55 -44.09 -11.75
CA ASP A 311 -23.51 -45.49 -11.31
C ASP A 311 -24.92 -46.11 -11.25
N HIS A 312 -25.92 -45.33 -10.81
CA HIS A 312 -27.30 -45.78 -10.78
C HIS A 312 -27.87 -45.95 -12.20
N GLU A 313 -27.64 -44.98 -13.10
CA GLU A 313 -28.02 -45.06 -14.52
C GLU A 313 -27.34 -46.25 -15.21
N LEU A 314 -26.07 -46.51 -14.91
CA LEU A 314 -25.32 -47.65 -15.45
C LEU A 314 -25.94 -48.99 -15.01
N SER A 315 -26.42 -49.07 -13.76
CA SER A 315 -27.08 -50.28 -13.23
C SER A 315 -28.44 -50.57 -13.89
N GLN A 316 -29.09 -49.54 -14.45
CA GLN A 316 -30.40 -49.65 -15.11
C GLN A 316 -30.31 -49.74 -16.63
N ALA A 317 -29.20 -49.31 -17.24
CA ALA A 317 -29.00 -49.32 -18.68
C ALA A 317 -28.98 -50.76 -19.22
N SER A 318 -29.76 -51.00 -20.27
CA SER A 318 -29.81 -52.28 -20.99
C SER A 318 -29.00 -52.26 -22.30
N ASP A 319 -28.76 -51.07 -22.87
CA ASP A 319 -27.99 -50.88 -24.12
C ASP A 319 -26.48 -50.82 -23.83
N GLU A 320 -25.70 -51.64 -24.53
CA GLU A 320 -24.24 -51.73 -24.38
C GLU A 320 -23.52 -50.44 -24.80
N ALA A 321 -24.04 -49.70 -25.79
CA ALA A 321 -23.43 -48.43 -26.20
C ALA A 321 -23.55 -47.35 -25.10
N VAL A 322 -24.71 -47.31 -24.44
CA VAL A 322 -24.98 -46.38 -23.32
C VAL A 322 -24.16 -46.77 -22.09
N LYS A 323 -24.04 -48.07 -21.79
CA LYS A 323 -23.17 -48.55 -20.70
C LYS A 323 -21.71 -48.15 -20.91
N ALA A 324 -21.18 -48.31 -22.12
CA ALA A 324 -19.80 -47.93 -22.43
C ALA A 324 -19.57 -46.42 -22.26
N ALA A 325 -20.51 -45.58 -22.71
CA ALA A 325 -20.45 -44.13 -22.51
C ALA A 325 -20.50 -43.73 -21.03
N LEU A 326 -21.42 -44.31 -20.25
CA LEU A 326 -21.54 -44.07 -18.81
C LEU A 326 -20.29 -44.52 -18.05
N GLN A 327 -19.68 -45.65 -18.42
CA GLN A 327 -18.41 -46.10 -17.83
C GLN A 327 -17.27 -45.11 -18.08
N LEU A 328 -17.17 -44.56 -19.30
CA LEU A 328 -16.19 -43.52 -19.62
C LEU A 328 -16.42 -42.24 -18.81
N ASP A 329 -17.68 -41.82 -18.67
CA ASP A 329 -18.04 -40.66 -17.83
C ASP A 329 -17.68 -40.88 -16.36
N ILE A 330 -18.00 -42.06 -15.81
CA ILE A 330 -17.66 -42.43 -14.42
C ILE A 330 -16.15 -42.40 -14.21
N GLU A 331 -15.37 -42.94 -15.14
CA GLU A 331 -13.91 -42.94 -15.05
C GLU A 331 -13.34 -41.52 -15.06
N LYS A 332 -13.85 -40.65 -15.96
CA LYS A 332 -13.48 -39.23 -15.99
C LYS A 332 -13.83 -38.49 -14.69
N ILE A 333 -15.01 -38.75 -14.12
CA ILE A 333 -15.42 -38.14 -12.85
C ILE A 333 -14.55 -38.64 -11.69
N ARG A 334 -14.23 -39.94 -11.64
CA ARG A 334 -13.31 -40.50 -10.62
C ARG A 334 -11.94 -39.85 -10.70
N LYS A 335 -11.40 -39.73 -11.92
CA LYS A 335 -10.14 -39.05 -12.17
C LYS A 335 -10.17 -37.59 -11.71
N ALA A 336 -11.25 -36.86 -12.01
CA ALA A 336 -11.41 -35.47 -11.55
C ALA A 336 -11.48 -35.36 -10.01
N ILE A 337 -12.12 -36.30 -9.31
CA ILE A 337 -12.16 -36.31 -7.84
C ILE A 337 -10.76 -36.51 -7.22
N GLU A 338 -9.88 -37.25 -7.90
CA GLU A 338 -8.52 -37.52 -7.42
C GLU A 338 -7.52 -36.43 -7.79
N GLU A 339 -7.57 -35.91 -9.01
CA GLU A 339 -6.58 -34.95 -9.53
C GLU A 339 -6.97 -33.49 -9.22
N ASP A 340 -8.20 -33.10 -9.55
CA ASP A 340 -8.65 -31.71 -9.41
C ASP A 340 -10.19 -31.62 -9.30
N PRO A 341 -10.73 -31.61 -8.06
CA PRO A 341 -12.18 -31.53 -7.85
C PRO A 341 -12.78 -30.15 -8.16
N GLU A 342 -11.98 -29.12 -8.46
CA GLU A 342 -12.47 -27.76 -8.73
C GLU A 342 -12.84 -27.56 -10.18
N HIS A 343 -12.09 -28.20 -11.09
CA HIS A 343 -12.36 -28.12 -12.51
C HIS A 343 -13.17 -29.34 -12.96
N PRO A 344 -14.43 -29.16 -13.39
CA PRO A 344 -15.24 -30.28 -13.86
C PRO A 344 -14.61 -30.90 -15.12
N PRO A 345 -14.65 -32.24 -15.28
CA PRO A 345 -14.02 -32.92 -16.40
C PRO A 345 -14.63 -32.51 -17.75
N GLU A 346 -13.78 -32.24 -18.74
CA GLU A 346 -14.21 -31.81 -20.07
C GLU A 346 -15.06 -32.89 -20.77
N GLY A 347 -16.20 -32.46 -21.31
CA GLY A 347 -17.09 -33.30 -22.12
C GLY A 347 -17.97 -34.27 -21.31
N VAL A 348 -18.12 -34.08 -19.99
CA VAL A 348 -19.06 -34.86 -19.16
C VAL A 348 -20.26 -33.99 -18.77
N GLU A 349 -21.46 -34.43 -19.12
CA GLU A 349 -22.70 -33.77 -18.67
C GLU A 349 -22.97 -34.09 -17.19
N LEU A 350 -22.77 -33.09 -16.32
CA LEU A 350 -23.07 -33.17 -14.90
C LEU A 350 -24.56 -32.91 -14.64
N PRO A 351 -25.17 -33.53 -13.62
CA PRO A 351 -26.54 -33.23 -13.18
C PRO A 351 -26.72 -31.74 -12.84
N ASP A 352 -27.97 -31.24 -12.93
CA ASP A 352 -28.30 -29.85 -12.63
C ASP A 352 -27.77 -29.46 -11.24
N SER A 353 -27.06 -28.33 -11.18
CA SER A 353 -26.56 -27.71 -9.96
C SER A 353 -27.64 -27.54 -8.87
N LYS A 354 -28.92 -27.47 -9.22
CA LYS A 354 -30.04 -27.41 -8.25
C LYS A 354 -30.24 -28.70 -7.47
N GLN A 355 -29.88 -29.85 -8.07
CA GLN A 355 -29.97 -31.17 -7.45
C GLN A 355 -28.72 -31.50 -6.63
N ALA A 356 -27.67 -30.67 -6.70
CA ALA A 356 -26.44 -30.87 -5.95
C ALA A 356 -26.70 -30.80 -4.43
N PRO A 357 -26.05 -31.68 -3.65
CA PRO A 357 -26.22 -31.70 -2.20
C PRO A 357 -25.65 -30.41 -1.59
N LYS A 358 -26.48 -29.77 -0.78
CA LYS A 358 -26.09 -28.62 0.04
C LYS A 358 -25.35 -29.11 1.28
N ARG A 359 -24.17 -28.57 1.54
CA ARG A 359 -23.28 -28.94 2.64
C ARG A 359 -22.90 -27.74 3.48
N ARG A 360 -22.51 -28.00 4.72
CA ARG A 360 -21.93 -27.02 5.62
C ARG A 360 -20.43 -26.91 5.38
N ILE A 361 -19.92 -25.69 5.40
CA ILE A 361 -18.49 -25.40 5.25
C ILE A 361 -17.99 -24.55 6.41
N ALA A 362 -16.72 -24.73 6.76
CA ALA A 362 -15.98 -23.88 7.68
C ALA A 362 -15.04 -22.96 6.89
N ARG A 363 -15.18 -21.65 7.07
CA ARG A 363 -14.33 -20.63 6.44
C ARG A 363 -13.34 -20.09 7.46
N HIS A 364 -12.05 -20.19 7.13
CA HIS A 364 -10.93 -19.69 7.92
C HIS A 364 -10.29 -18.53 7.17
N MET A 365 -10.11 -17.39 7.85
CA MET A 365 -9.44 -16.22 7.29
C MET A 365 -8.17 -15.93 8.10
N TYR A 366 -7.07 -15.65 7.41
CA TYR A 366 -5.83 -15.22 8.04
C TYR A 366 -5.07 -14.21 7.16
N ILE A 367 -4.21 -13.41 7.79
CA ILE A 367 -3.35 -12.47 7.07
C ILE A 367 -2.14 -13.24 6.57
N SER A 368 -2.02 -13.44 5.26
CA SER A 368 -0.90 -14.13 4.62
C SER A 368 0.28 -13.20 4.41
N GLN A 369 0.03 -11.95 4.01
CA GLN A 369 1.06 -10.92 3.85
C GLN A 369 0.75 -9.70 4.73
N PHE A 370 1.68 -9.40 5.62
CA PHE A 370 1.60 -8.28 6.55
C PHE A 370 2.17 -6.99 5.92
N PRO A 371 1.42 -5.87 5.90
CA PRO A 371 1.91 -4.61 5.37
C PRO A 371 3.01 -4.00 6.26
N LYS A 372 3.82 -3.09 5.73
CA LYS A 372 4.78 -2.33 6.57
C LYS A 372 4.04 -1.38 7.52
N VAL A 373 2.96 -0.78 7.03
CA VAL A 373 2.09 0.12 7.76
C VAL A 373 0.70 -0.49 7.82
N LEU A 374 0.26 -0.87 9.02
CA LEU A 374 -1.08 -1.40 9.23
C LEU A 374 -2.05 -0.29 9.65
N ALA A 375 -3.00 0.07 8.77
CA ALA A 375 -4.11 0.93 9.11
C ALA A 375 -5.29 0.10 9.63
N ILE A 376 -5.75 0.41 10.85
CA ILE A 376 -6.89 -0.26 11.47
C ILE A 376 -8.01 0.75 11.65
N HIS A 377 -9.15 0.47 11.03
CA HIS A 377 -10.40 1.18 11.25
C HIS A 377 -11.29 0.39 12.22
N LEU A 378 -11.90 1.07 13.18
CA LEU A 378 -12.90 0.50 14.08
C LEU A 378 -14.29 0.95 13.62
N SER A 379 -15.06 0.03 13.04
CA SER A 379 -16.43 0.31 12.61
C SER A 379 -17.33 0.55 13.82
N ARG A 380 -17.73 1.81 14.00
CA ARG A 380 -18.56 2.28 15.12
C ARG A 380 -19.96 2.71 14.70
N SER A 381 -20.28 2.76 13.42
CA SER A 381 -21.64 3.03 12.95
C SER A 381 -22.51 1.80 13.17
N VAL A 382 -23.64 1.96 13.86
CA VAL A 382 -24.64 0.91 14.07
C VAL A 382 -25.94 1.35 13.43
N TYR A 383 -26.38 0.56 12.44
CA TYR A 383 -27.70 0.70 11.84
C TYR A 383 -28.64 -0.35 12.45
N ALA A 384 -29.64 0.10 13.20
CA ALA A 384 -30.72 -0.76 13.65
C ALA A 384 -31.95 -0.52 12.77
N VAL A 385 -32.59 -1.60 12.32
CA VAL A 385 -33.77 -1.55 11.46
C VAL A 385 -34.88 -0.76 12.18
N GLY A 386 -35.27 0.38 11.63
CA GLY A 386 -36.30 1.26 12.19
C GLY A 386 -35.82 2.36 13.14
N SER A 387 -34.51 2.53 13.35
CA SER A 387 -33.95 3.64 14.14
C SER A 387 -32.95 4.47 13.33
N ALA A 388 -32.70 5.71 13.79
CA ALA A 388 -31.65 6.55 13.24
C ALA A 388 -30.27 5.91 13.50
N SER A 389 -29.32 6.10 12.58
CA SER A 389 -27.96 5.59 12.75
C SER A 389 -27.34 6.09 14.06
N THR A 390 -26.80 5.17 14.85
CA THR A 390 -26.19 5.47 16.15
C THR A 390 -24.70 5.15 16.15
N LYS A 391 -23.95 5.77 17.07
CA LYS A 391 -22.51 5.55 17.23
C LYS A 391 -22.27 4.60 18.39
N ASN A 392 -21.54 3.52 18.13
CA ASN A 392 -21.04 2.61 19.15
C ASN A 392 -19.94 3.29 19.99
N LEU A 393 -20.31 3.62 21.23
CA LEU A 393 -19.46 4.28 22.22
C LEU A 393 -18.58 3.31 23.01
N ALA A 394 -18.58 2.02 22.67
CA ALA A 394 -17.76 1.00 23.33
C ALA A 394 -16.29 1.44 23.47
N LYS A 395 -15.76 1.41 24.69
CA LYS A 395 -14.34 1.69 24.93
C LYS A 395 -13.51 0.51 24.44
N VAL A 396 -12.67 0.73 23.43
CA VAL A 396 -11.77 -0.29 22.88
C VAL A 396 -10.38 -0.06 23.46
N SER A 397 -9.90 -1.01 24.26
CA SER A 397 -8.52 -1.02 24.75
C SER A 397 -7.57 -1.55 23.67
N PHE A 398 -6.44 -0.89 23.47
CA PHE A 398 -5.42 -1.30 22.50
C PHE A 398 -4.02 -1.11 23.11
N PRO A 399 -3.07 -2.02 22.84
CA PRO A 399 -1.70 -1.89 23.32
C PRO A 399 -0.90 -0.89 22.47
N GLU A 400 0.20 -0.36 23.02
CA GLU A 400 1.15 0.44 22.23
C GLU A 400 1.88 -0.41 21.18
N THR A 401 2.17 -1.66 21.52
CA THR A 401 2.78 -2.65 20.63
C THR A 401 1.79 -3.77 20.36
N LEU A 402 1.44 -3.98 19.09
CA LEU A 402 0.49 -4.99 18.64
C LEU A 402 1.25 -6.14 17.95
N PRO A 403 1.38 -7.29 18.61
CA PRO A 403 1.89 -8.50 17.97
C PRO A 403 0.82 -9.16 17.10
N LEU A 404 1.15 -9.45 15.85
CA LEU A 404 0.29 -10.18 14.91
C LEU A 404 1.05 -11.33 14.24
N GLY A 405 0.31 -12.30 13.71
CA GLY A 405 0.86 -13.48 13.04
C GLY A 405 1.03 -14.69 13.96
N GLY A 406 1.43 -15.82 13.36
CA GLY A 406 1.67 -17.06 14.09
C GLY A 406 2.91 -17.02 14.97
N LEU A 407 3.09 -18.06 15.80
CA LEU A 407 4.22 -18.17 16.74
C LEU A 407 5.60 -18.11 16.04
N LEU A 408 5.69 -18.64 14.81
CA LEU A 408 6.94 -18.72 14.04
C LEU A 408 7.28 -17.42 13.28
N HIS A 409 6.25 -16.66 12.85
CA HIS A 409 6.42 -15.47 12.01
C HIS A 409 5.68 -14.26 12.60
N ARG A 410 5.98 -13.96 13.86
CA ARG A 410 5.36 -12.85 14.59
C ARG A 410 5.86 -11.50 14.09
N LYS A 411 4.95 -10.64 13.66
CA LYS A 411 5.19 -9.23 13.32
C LYS A 411 4.77 -8.35 14.48
N ASN A 412 5.65 -7.46 14.92
CA ASN A 412 5.35 -6.52 16.01
C ASN A 412 5.14 -5.13 15.45
N TYR A 413 3.91 -4.64 15.51
CA TYR A 413 3.57 -3.28 15.11
C TYR A 413 3.63 -2.34 16.31
N LYS A 414 4.06 -1.10 16.09
CA LYS A 414 4.03 -0.03 17.09
C LYS A 414 3.02 1.02 16.68
N LEU A 415 2.20 1.48 17.63
CA LEU A 415 1.23 2.55 17.37
C LEU A 415 1.96 3.88 17.10
N LEU A 416 1.79 4.41 15.89
CA LEU A 416 2.41 5.66 15.44
C LEU A 416 1.43 6.84 15.35
N GLY A 417 0.17 6.56 14.99
CA GLY A 417 -0.87 7.56 14.80
C GLY A 417 -2.24 7.02 15.24
N LEU A 418 -3.11 7.89 15.73
CA LEU A 418 -4.47 7.60 16.13
C LEU A 418 -5.38 8.78 15.74
N VAL A 419 -6.41 8.50 14.94
CA VAL A 419 -7.48 9.45 14.65
C VAL A 419 -8.66 9.14 15.57
N THR A 420 -9.17 10.15 16.27
CA THR A 420 -10.33 10.01 17.16
C THR A 420 -11.47 10.89 16.69
N HIS A 421 -12.69 10.39 16.81
CA HIS A 421 -13.89 11.14 16.51
C HIS A 421 -14.65 11.47 17.80
N LYS A 422 -14.79 12.76 18.12
CA LYS A 422 -15.60 13.26 19.23
C LYS A 422 -16.93 13.80 18.69
N GLY A 423 -18.04 13.38 19.29
CA GLY A 423 -19.38 13.78 18.84
C GLY A 423 -20.28 12.61 18.50
N SER A 424 -21.43 12.95 17.93
CA SER A 424 -22.50 12.04 17.53
C SER A 424 -22.19 11.36 16.19
N HIS A 425 -23.15 10.61 15.64
CA HIS A 425 -23.03 10.02 14.29
C HIS A 425 -23.07 11.09 13.19
N ASN A 426 -23.88 12.14 13.35
CA ASN A 426 -24.16 13.13 12.30
C ASN A 426 -23.36 14.42 12.44
N SER A 427 -22.72 14.62 13.59
CA SER A 427 -21.93 15.81 13.87
C SER A 427 -20.81 15.49 14.86
N GLY A 428 -19.62 15.98 14.56
CA GLY A 428 -18.51 15.87 15.48
C GLY A 428 -17.24 16.57 15.01
N HIS A 429 -16.14 16.18 15.64
CA HIS A 429 -14.81 16.72 15.40
C HIS A 429 -13.79 15.60 15.44
N TYR A 430 -12.91 15.59 14.44
CA TYR A 430 -11.80 14.66 14.38
C TYR A 430 -10.53 15.28 14.96
N GLU A 431 -9.84 14.52 15.80
CA GLU A 431 -8.54 14.85 16.35
C GLU A 431 -7.51 13.78 15.96
N SER A 432 -6.24 14.15 15.93
CA SER A 432 -5.15 13.25 15.58
C SER A 432 -4.06 13.30 16.62
N PHE A 433 -3.67 12.13 17.11
CA PHE A 433 -2.50 11.91 17.95
C PHE A 433 -1.45 11.24 17.08
N ARG A 434 -0.30 11.86 16.93
CA ARG A 434 0.81 11.32 16.13
C ARG A 434 2.10 11.38 16.92
N ARG A 435 2.98 10.42 16.69
CA ARG A 435 4.37 10.54 17.12
C ARG A 435 5.10 11.53 16.23
N GLN A 436 6.00 12.29 16.83
CA GLN A 436 6.96 13.07 16.07
C GLN A 436 8.05 12.11 15.57
N VAL A 437 8.16 11.96 14.26
CA VAL A 437 9.20 11.15 13.64
C VAL A 437 10.52 11.89 13.86
N GLN A 438 11.34 11.39 14.78
CA GLN A 438 12.73 11.84 14.87
C GLN A 438 13.47 11.14 13.73
N PRO A 439 14.14 11.88 12.83
CA PRO A 439 15.06 11.24 11.90
C PRO A 439 16.09 10.50 12.76
N LEU A 440 16.22 9.20 12.54
CA LEU A 440 17.33 8.45 13.12
C LEU A 440 18.61 9.17 12.67
N PRO A 441 19.59 9.38 13.56
CA PRO A 441 20.90 9.84 13.13
C PRO A 441 21.43 8.80 12.14
N PHE A 442 21.41 9.14 10.86
CA PHE A 442 21.93 8.26 9.83
C PHE A 442 23.44 8.14 10.05
N SER A 443 23.89 7.01 10.60
CA SER A 443 25.19 6.48 10.20
C SER A 443 25.02 6.16 8.72
N THR A 444 25.71 6.86 7.84
CA THR A 444 25.76 6.55 6.41
C THR A 444 26.82 5.47 6.25
N PRO A 445 26.47 4.17 6.25
CA PRO A 445 27.47 3.11 6.18
C PRO A 445 27.87 2.82 4.72
N VAL A 446 27.12 3.39 3.77
CA VAL A 446 27.23 3.16 2.34
C VAL A 446 26.93 4.48 1.63
N SER A 447 27.88 4.97 0.83
CA SER A 447 27.56 5.89 -0.27
C SER A 447 26.47 5.24 -1.11
N PHE A 448 25.52 6.02 -1.62
CA PHE A 448 24.60 5.54 -2.66
C PHE A 448 25.46 4.97 -3.79
N GLY A 449 25.61 3.64 -3.84
CA GLY A 449 26.44 2.96 -4.82
C GLY A 449 25.91 3.22 -6.23
N THR A 450 26.74 2.95 -7.23
CA THR A 450 26.40 3.08 -8.66
C THR A 450 25.52 1.94 -9.17
N GLU A 451 25.02 1.06 -8.29
CA GLU A 451 24.23 -0.11 -8.66
C GLU A 451 22.89 -0.15 -7.92
N GLY A 452 21.84 -0.58 -8.65
CA GLY A 452 20.49 -0.79 -8.15
C GLY A 452 19.43 0.14 -8.77
N ALA A 453 18.16 -0.10 -8.46
CA ALA A 453 17.01 0.63 -9.03
C ALA A 453 16.95 2.14 -8.67
N TYR A 454 17.91 2.64 -7.89
CA TYR A 454 17.98 4.03 -7.42
C TYR A 454 19.30 4.72 -7.76
N SER A 455 20.27 4.00 -8.33
CA SER A 455 21.50 4.59 -8.85
C SER A 455 21.25 5.13 -10.26
N ARG A 456 21.76 6.31 -10.58
CA ARG A 456 21.96 6.70 -11.99
C ARG A 456 22.99 5.72 -12.55
N GLN A 457 22.57 4.78 -13.40
CA GLN A 457 23.52 3.96 -14.13
C GLN A 457 24.26 4.92 -15.09
N ALA A 458 25.60 4.94 -15.02
CA ALA A 458 26.43 5.78 -15.89
C ALA A 458 26.37 5.32 -17.35
#